data_AF-A0A7C0WMY9-F1
#
_entry.id   AF-A0A7C0WMY9-F1
#
_cell.length_a   1.000
_cell.length_b   1.000
_cell.length_c   1.000
_cell.angle_alpha   90.00
_cell.angle_beta   90.00
_cell.angle_gamma   90.00
#
_symmetry.space_group_name_H-M   'P 1'
#
loop_
_entity.id
_entity.type
_entity.pdbx_description
1 polymer ?
#
loop_
_entity_poly.entity_id
_entity_poly.type
_entity_poly.pdbx_seq_one_letter_code
_entity_poly.pdbx_strand_id
1 'polypeptide(L)'
;MEGSLGKKIAVITIVIFAGIIAYILFNTFFISKDYLYGPPLRFIKNRYISIDIYPHGYESATIFTNNYIEGSTSPEDIGIIRLFLKKRDIKGVFFVIPNYIKTHPLSKNPLVIAELTRLKEDGHEIAQAGTYHTYGPDMARGAEPGEELLTLSFDEQLDRVREGREFLIKLGFPPVGFRAPSFSTNEETFRVLESLDYLYDSSSLAPPRTFSTLLRPSLSQGLLYPYHPSGFDILEFTDYVDPTRRYAKAVSLFKRVTDQNGVFVYHTFIGNVAKPERLQMLDSFLGVVKNENTWNCTMSELTEWWQGREKLRVETEKDGQVFRITMENRTPFPLPEFGLKLNMTPLGVTEYKVMDLRDNVLAQGKLPAQKKIFISLPGNPES
;
A
#
# COMPACT_ATOMS: atom_id res chain seq x y z
N MET A 1 -11.86 44.37 44.53
CA MET A 1 -11.08 43.22 43.99
C MET A 1 -11.66 42.68 42.66
N GLU A 2 -12.40 43.47 41.88
CA GLU A 2 -13.08 42.97 40.66
C GLU A 2 -12.23 43.03 39.38
N GLY A 3 -11.14 43.82 39.36
CA GLY A 3 -10.23 43.90 38.20
C GLY A 3 -9.39 42.64 37.93
N SER A 4 -9.42 41.63 38.80
CA SER A 4 -8.58 40.42 38.65
C SER A 4 -9.20 39.34 37.75
N LEU A 5 -10.52 39.29 37.60
CA LEU A 5 -11.17 38.16 36.91
C LEU A 5 -11.08 38.30 35.39
N GLY A 6 -11.35 39.50 34.85
CA GLY A 6 -11.26 39.77 33.42
C GLY A 6 -9.86 39.56 32.86
N LYS A 7 -8.82 39.97 33.59
CA LYS A 7 -7.42 39.74 33.21
C LYS A 7 -7.07 38.24 33.18
N LYS A 8 -7.58 37.46 34.12
CA LYS A 8 -7.38 36.00 34.15
C LYS A 8 -8.07 35.31 32.97
N ILE A 9 -9.32 35.68 32.66
CA ILE A 9 -10.06 35.11 31.52
C ILE A 9 -9.34 35.44 30.20
N ALA A 10 -8.92 36.70 30.00
CA ALA A 10 -8.21 37.10 28.78
C ALA A 10 -6.90 36.32 28.59
N VAL A 11 -6.11 36.13 29.65
CA VAL A 11 -4.88 35.33 29.59
C VAL A 11 -5.18 33.86 29.26
N ILE A 12 -6.19 33.26 29.89
CA ILE A 12 -6.59 31.86 29.60
C ILE A 12 -7.00 31.72 28.12
N THR A 13 -7.81 32.65 27.60
CA THR A 13 -8.24 32.63 26.20
C THR A 13 -7.06 32.75 25.24
N ILE A 14 -6.11 33.66 25.51
CA ILE A 14 -4.89 33.82 24.70
C ILE A 14 -4.06 32.52 24.73
N VAL A 15 -3.90 31.90 25.89
CA VAL A 15 -3.14 30.65 26.04
C VAL A 15 -3.81 29.50 25.27
N ILE A 16 -5.13 29.37 25.37
CA ILE A 16 -5.89 28.36 24.63
C ILE A 16 -5.75 28.59 23.12
N PHE A 17 -5.90 29.84 22.66
CA PHE A 17 -5.80 30.17 21.25
C PHE A 17 -4.39 29.94 20.69
N ALA A 18 -3.35 30.32 21.44
CA ALA A 18 -1.96 30.04 21.08
C ALA A 18 -1.68 28.53 21.04
N GLY A 19 -2.23 27.76 21.98
CA GLY A 19 -2.15 26.30 21.99
C GLY A 19 -2.81 25.67 20.76
N ILE A 20 -3.99 26.15 20.37
CA ILE A 20 -4.70 25.69 19.16
C ILE A 20 -3.89 26.04 17.90
N ILE A 21 -3.34 27.25 17.78
CA ILE A 21 -2.52 27.63 16.63
C ILE A 21 -1.25 26.78 16.55
N ALA A 22 -0.53 26.62 17.66
CA ALA A 22 0.68 25.80 17.69
C ALA A 22 0.36 24.35 17.29
N TYR A 23 -0.76 23.80 17.77
CA TYR A 23 -1.26 22.50 17.37
C TYR A 23 -1.56 22.44 15.87
N ILE A 24 -2.28 23.42 15.30
CA ILE A 24 -2.58 23.46 13.86
C ILE A 24 -1.30 23.57 13.03
N LEU A 25 -0.36 24.42 13.41
CA LEU A 25 0.91 24.61 12.70
C LEU A 25 1.79 23.35 12.78
N PHE A 26 1.87 22.70 13.94
CA PHE A 26 2.58 21.44 14.09
C PHE A 26 1.97 20.37 13.17
N ASN A 27 0.67 20.14 13.24
CA ASN A 27 -0.01 19.14 12.39
C ASN A 27 0.11 19.51 10.90
N THR A 28 -0.09 20.77 10.54
CA THR A 28 0.05 21.24 9.16
C THR A 28 1.49 21.14 8.68
N PHE A 29 2.49 21.29 9.55
CA PHE A 29 3.90 21.10 9.20
C PHE A 29 4.21 19.63 8.92
N PHE A 30 3.76 18.67 9.74
CA PHE A 30 3.96 17.25 9.45
C PHE A 30 3.25 16.85 8.16
N ILE A 31 1.96 17.19 8.04
CA ILE A 31 1.20 17.04 6.80
C ILE A 31 1.96 17.68 5.63
N SER A 32 2.35 18.95 5.72
CA SER A 32 3.02 19.63 4.60
C SER A 32 4.43 19.10 4.33
N LYS A 33 5.19 18.66 5.34
CA LYS A 33 6.50 18.03 5.16
C LYS A 33 6.33 16.76 4.34
N ASP A 34 5.36 15.97 4.73
CA ASP A 34 5.10 14.67 4.16
C ASP A 34 4.47 14.83 2.73
N TYR A 35 3.61 15.84 2.51
CA TYR A 35 3.09 16.25 1.18
C TYR A 35 4.10 16.95 0.26
N LEU A 36 5.01 17.80 0.77
CA LEU A 36 5.90 18.65 -0.05
C LEU A 36 7.22 17.97 -0.39
N TYR A 37 7.77 17.16 0.53
CA TYR A 37 9.06 16.50 0.32
C TYR A 37 8.91 15.08 -0.24
N GLY A 38 7.69 14.54 -0.22
CA GLY A 38 7.39 13.21 -0.72
C GLY A 38 7.98 12.10 0.16
N PRO A 39 7.90 10.84 -0.31
CA PRO A 39 8.47 9.71 0.40
C PRO A 39 9.93 9.93 0.79
N PRO A 40 10.38 9.43 1.95
CA PRO A 40 11.81 9.45 2.31
C PRO A 40 12.59 8.41 1.48
N LEU A 41 12.61 8.58 0.16
CA LEU A 41 13.52 7.85 -0.72
C LEU A 41 14.92 8.40 -0.47
N ARG A 42 15.86 7.53 -0.06
CA ARG A 42 17.27 7.92 0.10
C ARG A 42 17.88 8.51 -1.17
N PHE A 43 17.39 8.08 -2.33
CA PHE A 43 17.78 8.62 -3.61
C PHE A 43 16.62 8.69 -4.58
N ILE A 44 16.42 9.85 -5.22
CA ILE A 44 15.48 10.02 -6.34
C ILE A 44 16.24 10.50 -7.57
N LYS A 45 16.92 11.63 -7.40
CA LYS A 45 17.69 12.28 -8.45
C LYS A 45 18.81 13.12 -7.86
N ASN A 46 19.86 13.30 -8.64
CA ASN A 46 20.82 14.37 -8.48
C ASN A 46 20.99 15.07 -9.85
N ARG A 47 21.99 15.95 -9.97
CA ARG A 47 22.24 16.69 -11.21
C ARG A 47 22.58 15.79 -12.41
N TYR A 48 23.10 14.59 -12.17
CA TYR A 48 23.60 13.68 -13.20
C TYR A 48 22.62 12.56 -13.53
N ILE A 49 21.91 12.04 -12.54
CA ILE A 49 21.05 10.87 -12.73
C ILE A 49 19.70 11.03 -12.03
N SER A 50 18.70 10.28 -12.50
CA SER A 50 17.44 10.04 -11.79
C SER A 50 17.04 8.59 -11.92
N ILE A 51 16.36 8.06 -10.90
CA ILE A 51 15.86 6.69 -10.86
C ILE A 51 14.33 6.71 -10.83
N ASP A 52 13.73 5.78 -11.56
CA ASP A 52 12.28 5.58 -11.58
C ASP A 52 11.71 5.30 -10.19
N ILE A 53 10.44 5.65 -10.02
CA ILE A 53 9.70 5.40 -8.78
C ILE A 53 9.20 3.95 -8.75
N TYR A 54 8.81 3.41 -9.91
CA TYR A 54 8.25 2.07 -10.09
C TYR A 54 9.11 1.23 -11.06
N PRO A 55 8.96 -0.11 -11.06
CA PRO A 55 9.69 -0.97 -11.98
C PRO A 55 9.26 -0.71 -13.42
N HIS A 56 10.09 -1.16 -14.38
CA HIS A 56 9.86 -1.10 -15.82
C HIS A 56 9.57 0.29 -16.39
N GLY A 57 9.82 1.36 -15.63
CA GLY A 57 9.53 2.73 -16.03
C GLY A 57 8.05 3.10 -15.98
N TYR A 58 7.24 2.35 -15.22
CA TYR A 58 5.89 2.77 -14.87
C TYR A 58 5.92 4.11 -14.12
N GLU A 59 4.86 4.90 -14.30
CA GLU A 59 4.72 6.21 -13.68
C GLU A 59 3.85 6.16 -12.43
N SER A 60 2.97 5.17 -12.30
CA SER A 60 2.08 4.95 -11.16
C SER A 60 1.96 3.46 -10.88
N ALA A 61 1.26 3.09 -9.80
CA ALA A 61 0.82 1.71 -9.59
C ALA A 61 -0.70 1.62 -9.40
N THR A 62 -1.26 0.47 -9.76
CA THR A 62 -2.68 0.19 -9.67
C THR A 62 -2.90 -1.20 -9.09
N ILE A 63 -3.77 -1.31 -8.10
CA ILE A 63 -4.02 -2.54 -7.37
C ILE A 63 -5.52 -2.83 -7.33
N PHE A 64 -5.91 -3.97 -7.89
CA PHE A 64 -7.24 -4.54 -7.70
C PHE A 64 -7.28 -5.27 -6.35
N THR A 65 -8.29 -4.98 -5.54
CA THR A 65 -8.60 -5.80 -4.37
C THR A 65 -10.04 -6.32 -4.40
N ASN A 66 -10.26 -7.48 -3.80
CA ASN A 66 -11.58 -8.08 -3.65
C ASN A 66 -11.76 -8.58 -2.22
N ASN A 67 -12.84 -8.14 -1.59
CA ASN A 67 -13.12 -8.39 -0.18
C ASN A 67 -14.22 -9.43 0.01
N TYR A 68 -14.25 -10.00 1.22
CA TYR A 68 -15.30 -10.87 1.77
C TYR A 68 -15.36 -12.27 1.17
N ILE A 69 -14.22 -12.85 0.78
CA ILE A 69 -14.21 -14.30 0.53
C ILE A 69 -14.19 -15.04 1.87
N GLU A 70 -15.13 -15.94 2.07
CA GLU A 70 -15.31 -16.72 3.28
C GLU A 70 -15.90 -18.12 2.99
N GLY A 71 -16.10 -18.94 4.01
CA GLY A 71 -16.53 -20.34 3.86
C GLY A 71 -17.87 -20.58 3.16
N SER A 72 -18.77 -19.61 3.13
CA SER A 72 -20.08 -19.66 2.45
C SER A 72 -20.10 -18.98 1.08
N THR A 73 -18.97 -18.41 0.65
CA THR A 73 -18.88 -17.71 -0.63
C THR A 73 -19.09 -18.69 -1.78
N SER A 74 -19.82 -18.27 -2.80
CA SER A 74 -20.04 -19.08 -4.00
C SER A 74 -18.69 -19.33 -4.71
N PRO A 75 -18.25 -20.58 -4.89
CA PRO A 75 -17.04 -20.89 -5.66
C PRO A 75 -17.14 -20.39 -7.11
N GLU A 76 -18.35 -20.39 -7.68
CA GLU A 76 -18.59 -19.89 -9.04
C GLU A 76 -18.25 -18.40 -9.17
N ASP A 77 -18.63 -17.58 -8.19
CA ASP A 77 -18.32 -16.14 -8.20
C ASP A 77 -16.81 -15.89 -8.15
N ILE A 78 -16.07 -16.69 -7.38
CA ILE A 78 -14.60 -16.64 -7.33
C ILE A 78 -14.02 -17.04 -8.69
N GLY A 79 -14.50 -18.13 -9.27
CA GLY A 79 -14.06 -18.62 -10.59
C GLY A 79 -14.31 -17.61 -11.71
N ILE A 80 -15.46 -16.94 -11.71
CA ILE A 80 -15.82 -15.89 -12.67
C ILE A 80 -14.79 -14.74 -12.60
N ILE A 81 -14.53 -14.22 -11.39
CA ILE A 81 -13.59 -13.11 -11.22
C ILE A 81 -12.16 -13.50 -11.56
N ARG A 82 -11.71 -14.68 -11.13
CA ARG A 82 -10.40 -15.22 -11.48
C ARG A 82 -10.19 -15.28 -12.99
N LEU A 83 -11.12 -15.92 -13.72
CA LEU A 83 -11.02 -16.04 -15.18
C LEU A 83 -11.11 -14.67 -15.88
N PHE A 84 -11.93 -13.77 -15.35
CA PHE A 84 -12.06 -12.41 -15.87
C PHE A 84 -10.75 -11.61 -15.76
N LEU A 85 -10.07 -11.69 -14.61
CA LEU A 85 -8.79 -11.03 -14.36
C LEU A 85 -7.65 -11.68 -15.14
N LYS A 86 -7.58 -13.03 -15.14
CA LYS A 86 -6.58 -13.80 -15.89
C LYS A 86 -6.60 -13.48 -17.38
N LYS A 87 -7.78 -13.41 -17.99
CA LYS A 87 -7.93 -13.02 -19.42
C LYS A 87 -7.37 -11.63 -19.71
N ARG A 88 -7.25 -10.78 -18.69
CA ARG A 88 -6.76 -9.41 -18.79
C ARG A 88 -5.35 -9.25 -18.27
N ASP A 89 -4.68 -10.31 -17.82
CA ASP A 89 -3.34 -10.22 -17.22
C ASP A 89 -3.28 -9.20 -16.08
N ILE A 90 -4.33 -9.20 -15.23
CA ILE A 90 -4.42 -8.34 -14.06
C ILE A 90 -4.27 -9.21 -12.82
N LYS A 91 -3.23 -8.95 -12.02
CA LYS A 91 -3.09 -9.50 -10.68
C LYS A 91 -3.97 -8.75 -9.70
N GLY A 92 -4.21 -9.36 -8.54
CA GLY A 92 -5.13 -8.81 -7.56
C GLY A 92 -4.91 -9.39 -6.18
N VAL A 93 -5.45 -8.72 -5.17
CA VAL A 93 -5.41 -9.14 -3.77
C VAL A 93 -6.80 -9.57 -3.32
N PHE A 94 -6.92 -10.77 -2.79
CA PHE A 94 -8.16 -11.32 -2.28
C PHE A 94 -8.10 -11.41 -0.77
N PHE A 95 -8.91 -10.59 -0.10
CA PHE A 95 -9.02 -10.51 1.34
C PHE A 95 -10.01 -11.57 1.83
N VAL A 96 -9.47 -12.57 2.53
CA VAL A 96 -10.15 -13.80 2.93
C VAL A 96 -10.39 -13.81 4.43
N ILE A 97 -11.62 -14.13 4.84
CA ILE A 97 -12.04 -14.27 6.23
C ILE A 97 -11.92 -15.75 6.63
N PRO A 98 -11.01 -16.13 7.54
CA PRO A 98 -10.75 -17.52 7.89
C PRO A 98 -11.98 -18.30 8.39
N ASN A 99 -12.76 -17.69 9.29
CA ASN A 99 -13.92 -18.31 9.91
C ASN A 99 -15.05 -17.32 10.18
N TYR A 100 -15.76 -16.97 9.10
CA TYR A 100 -16.80 -15.95 9.15
C TYR A 100 -17.88 -16.27 10.20
N ILE A 101 -18.18 -15.26 11.02
CA ILE A 101 -19.09 -15.27 12.18
C ILE A 101 -18.89 -16.46 13.14
N LYS A 102 -17.67 -17.04 13.18
CA LYS A 102 -17.31 -18.26 13.91
C LYS A 102 -18.06 -19.54 13.47
N THR A 103 -18.94 -19.48 12.46
CA THR A 103 -19.77 -20.62 12.02
C THR A 103 -19.47 -21.08 10.60
N HIS A 104 -18.76 -20.28 9.81
CA HIS A 104 -18.40 -20.59 8.41
C HIS A 104 -16.88 -20.66 8.21
N PRO A 105 -16.18 -21.64 8.82
CA PRO A 105 -14.77 -21.85 8.58
C PRO A 105 -14.53 -22.26 7.13
N LEU A 106 -13.53 -21.65 6.47
CA LEU A 106 -13.17 -21.98 5.08
C LEU A 106 -12.90 -23.48 4.88
N SER A 107 -12.34 -24.15 5.90
CA SER A 107 -12.04 -25.60 5.86
C SER A 107 -13.26 -26.49 5.61
N LYS A 108 -14.48 -25.99 5.83
CA LYS A 108 -15.72 -26.72 5.54
C LYS A 108 -16.19 -26.57 4.09
N ASN A 109 -15.53 -25.75 3.27
CA ASN A 109 -15.88 -25.56 1.87
C ASN A 109 -14.67 -25.82 0.96
N PRO A 110 -14.42 -27.09 0.58
CA PRO A 110 -13.27 -27.46 -0.25
C PRO A 110 -13.31 -26.83 -1.65
N LEU A 111 -14.49 -26.46 -2.16
CA LEU A 111 -14.62 -25.81 -3.47
C LEU A 111 -14.12 -24.37 -3.43
N VAL A 112 -14.39 -23.62 -2.36
CA VAL A 112 -13.80 -22.29 -2.14
C VAL A 112 -12.28 -22.39 -2.04
N ILE A 113 -11.76 -23.36 -1.27
CA ILE A 113 -10.31 -23.59 -1.14
C ILE A 113 -9.67 -23.91 -2.50
N ALA A 114 -10.34 -24.72 -3.33
CA ALA A 114 -9.87 -25.01 -4.68
C ALA A 114 -9.77 -23.76 -5.55
N GLU A 115 -10.74 -22.84 -5.49
CA GLU A 115 -10.66 -21.57 -6.21
C GLU A 115 -9.61 -20.61 -5.64
N LEU A 116 -9.42 -20.56 -4.32
CA LEU A 116 -8.32 -19.81 -3.70
C LEU A 116 -6.94 -20.34 -4.14
N THR A 117 -6.82 -21.66 -4.29
CA THR A 117 -5.60 -22.29 -4.82
C THR A 117 -5.35 -21.85 -6.26
N ARG A 118 -6.38 -21.87 -7.11
CA ARG A 118 -6.28 -21.41 -8.50
C ARG A 118 -5.97 -19.92 -8.61
N LEU A 119 -6.54 -19.09 -7.72
CA LEU A 119 -6.20 -17.66 -7.64
C LEU A 119 -4.71 -17.48 -7.39
N LYS A 120 -4.16 -18.19 -6.40
CA LYS A 120 -2.73 -18.16 -6.08
C LYS A 120 -1.86 -18.64 -7.25
N GLU A 121 -2.24 -19.72 -7.92
CA GLU A 121 -1.55 -20.24 -9.11
C GLU A 121 -1.56 -19.25 -10.28
N ASP A 122 -2.64 -18.47 -10.42
CA ASP A 122 -2.77 -17.41 -11.41
C ASP A 122 -2.00 -16.12 -11.02
N GLY A 123 -1.25 -16.14 -9.90
CA GLY A 123 -0.40 -15.03 -9.45
C GLY A 123 -1.13 -13.98 -8.61
N HIS A 124 -2.33 -14.27 -8.13
CA HIS A 124 -3.05 -13.40 -7.19
C HIS A 124 -2.55 -13.61 -5.75
N GLU A 125 -2.65 -12.54 -4.96
CA GLU A 125 -2.34 -12.57 -3.53
C GLU A 125 -3.57 -12.97 -2.71
N ILE A 126 -3.36 -13.82 -1.70
CA ILE A 126 -4.37 -14.15 -0.68
C ILE A 126 -3.94 -13.49 0.63
N ALA A 127 -4.74 -12.54 1.12
CA ALA A 127 -4.48 -11.77 2.34
C ALA A 127 -5.56 -12.01 3.40
N GLN A 128 -5.25 -11.77 4.67
CA GLN A 128 -6.19 -11.99 5.77
C GLN A 128 -7.14 -10.80 5.94
N ALA A 129 -8.43 -11.08 6.14
CA ALA A 129 -9.49 -10.10 6.36
C ALA A 129 -10.12 -10.26 7.76
N GLY A 130 -9.44 -9.80 8.81
CA GLY A 130 -9.80 -10.16 10.18
C GLY A 130 -9.71 -11.67 10.43
N THR A 131 -10.46 -12.17 11.40
CA THR A 131 -10.50 -13.62 11.67
C THR A 131 -11.91 -14.15 11.51
N TYR A 132 -12.88 -13.44 12.10
CA TYR A 132 -14.27 -13.87 12.04
C TYR A 132 -15.21 -12.85 11.42
N HIS A 133 -14.82 -11.57 11.35
CA HIS A 133 -15.73 -10.52 10.88
C HIS A 133 -17.04 -10.49 11.71
N THR A 134 -16.97 -10.94 12.98
CA THR A 134 -18.12 -11.25 13.84
C THR A 134 -18.89 -10.05 14.35
N TYR A 135 -20.15 -10.35 14.63
CA TYR A 135 -21.09 -9.73 15.57
C TYR A 135 -21.22 -10.67 16.78
N GLY A 136 -21.38 -10.17 18.02
CA GLY A 136 -21.73 -11.07 19.13
C GLY A 136 -21.61 -10.51 20.56
N PRO A 137 -22.04 -11.32 21.56
CA PRO A 137 -22.08 -10.94 22.98
C PRO A 137 -20.71 -10.66 23.62
N ASP A 138 -19.63 -11.06 22.94
CA ASP A 138 -18.24 -10.64 23.19
C ASP A 138 -18.01 -9.18 22.74
N MET A 139 -19.04 -8.32 22.77
CA MET A 139 -18.93 -6.91 22.38
C MET A 139 -17.80 -6.32 23.20
N ALA A 140 -16.70 -6.08 22.51
CA ALA A 140 -15.65 -5.26 23.03
C ALA A 140 -16.28 -3.86 23.19
N ARG A 141 -16.73 -3.63 24.43
CA ARG A 141 -17.35 -2.45 25.03
C ARG A 141 -17.82 -1.37 24.03
N GLY A 142 -18.89 -1.64 23.27
CA GLY A 142 -19.56 -0.62 22.44
C GLY A 142 -19.09 -0.48 20.99
N ALA A 143 -18.41 -1.48 20.41
CA ALA A 143 -18.07 -1.52 18.99
C ALA A 143 -19.27 -1.81 18.07
N GLU A 144 -19.26 -1.24 16.87
CA GLU A 144 -20.27 -1.47 15.83
C GLU A 144 -20.02 -2.79 15.06
N PRO A 145 -21.02 -3.30 14.34
CA PRO A 145 -20.88 -4.32 13.31
C PRO A 145 -19.60 -4.29 12.45
N GLY A 146 -18.83 -5.37 12.50
CA GLY A 146 -17.62 -5.51 11.70
C GLY A 146 -16.42 -4.73 12.25
N GLU A 147 -16.46 -4.24 13.48
CA GLU A 147 -15.32 -3.61 14.14
C GLU A 147 -14.57 -4.59 15.05
N GLU A 148 -14.29 -5.79 14.53
CA GLU A 148 -13.81 -6.96 15.28
C GLU A 148 -12.64 -6.68 16.25
N LEU A 149 -11.75 -5.76 15.88
CA LEU A 149 -10.51 -5.47 16.61
C LEU A 149 -10.54 -4.14 17.40
N LEU A 150 -11.49 -3.25 17.10
CA LEU A 150 -11.38 -1.82 17.47
C LEU A 150 -11.28 -1.56 18.97
N THR A 151 -11.92 -2.41 19.77
CA THR A 151 -12.05 -2.24 21.23
C THR A 151 -11.37 -3.34 22.03
N LEU A 152 -10.66 -4.25 21.36
CA LEU A 152 -9.88 -5.33 21.99
C LEU A 152 -8.50 -4.82 22.45
N SER A 153 -8.00 -5.39 23.54
CA SER A 153 -6.62 -5.18 24.00
C SER A 153 -5.59 -5.81 23.06
N PHE A 154 -4.31 -5.45 23.23
CA PHE A 154 -3.21 -6.03 22.46
C PHE A 154 -3.22 -7.57 22.46
N ASP A 155 -3.30 -8.19 23.64
CA ASP A 155 -3.25 -9.65 23.77
C ASP A 155 -4.45 -10.33 23.10
N GLU A 156 -5.65 -9.76 23.24
CA GLU A 156 -6.86 -10.27 22.60
C GLU A 156 -6.81 -10.14 21.07
N GLN A 157 -6.30 -9.02 20.55
CA GLN A 157 -6.09 -8.85 19.11
C GLN A 157 -5.00 -9.79 18.60
N LEU A 158 -3.92 -9.97 19.36
CA LEU A 158 -2.81 -10.85 19.01
C LEU A 158 -3.27 -12.29 18.83
N ASP A 159 -3.99 -12.82 19.82
CA ASP A 159 -4.52 -14.17 19.76
C ASP A 159 -5.51 -14.32 18.60
N ARG A 160 -6.39 -13.34 18.40
CA ARG A 160 -7.37 -13.35 17.32
C ARG A 160 -6.72 -13.36 15.93
N VAL A 161 -5.82 -12.42 15.67
CA VAL A 161 -5.15 -12.28 14.37
C VAL A 161 -4.25 -13.49 14.10
N ARG A 162 -3.53 -13.97 15.13
CA ARG A 162 -2.70 -15.18 15.04
C ARG A 162 -3.53 -16.41 14.69
N GLU A 163 -4.69 -16.60 15.32
CA GLU A 163 -5.58 -17.72 15.00
C GLU A 163 -5.98 -17.72 13.52
N GLY A 164 -6.39 -16.56 12.99
CA GLY A 164 -6.74 -16.42 11.58
C GLY A 164 -5.56 -16.72 10.65
N ARG A 165 -4.36 -16.24 11.03
CA ARG A 165 -3.12 -16.46 10.28
C ARG A 165 -2.76 -17.92 10.22
N GLU A 166 -2.73 -18.59 11.38
CA GLU A 166 -2.45 -20.02 11.48
C GLU A 166 -3.47 -20.87 10.73
N PHE A 167 -4.74 -20.46 10.76
CA PHE A 167 -5.80 -21.13 10.01
C PHE A 167 -5.53 -21.08 8.50
N LEU A 168 -5.20 -19.89 7.95
CA LEU A 168 -4.87 -19.74 6.53
C LEU A 168 -3.57 -20.47 6.15
N ILE A 169 -2.55 -20.45 7.01
CA ILE A 169 -1.31 -21.21 6.83
C ILE A 169 -1.61 -22.71 6.71
N LYS A 170 -2.45 -23.28 7.60
CA LYS A 170 -2.84 -24.70 7.55
C LYS A 170 -3.56 -25.08 6.25
N LEU A 171 -4.22 -24.12 5.60
CA LEU A 171 -4.87 -24.30 4.30
C LEU A 171 -3.94 -24.05 3.09
N GLY A 172 -2.66 -23.72 3.31
CA GLY A 172 -1.69 -23.46 2.23
C GLY A 172 -1.62 -21.99 1.76
N PHE A 173 -2.24 -21.07 2.53
CA PHE A 173 -2.30 -19.65 2.23
C PHE A 173 -1.62 -18.83 3.34
N PRO A 174 -0.28 -18.83 3.47
CA PRO A 174 0.39 -17.98 4.45
C PRO A 174 0.18 -16.49 4.10
N PRO A 175 -0.62 -15.73 4.86
CA PRO A 175 -0.92 -14.35 4.50
C PRO A 175 0.25 -13.44 4.88
N VAL A 176 0.66 -12.58 3.96
CA VAL A 176 1.64 -11.50 4.21
C VAL A 176 0.96 -10.15 4.39
N GLY A 177 -0.28 -10.01 3.94
CA GLY A 177 -1.12 -8.83 4.08
C GLY A 177 -2.29 -9.02 5.04
N PHE A 178 -2.72 -7.92 5.67
CA PHE A 178 -3.90 -7.88 6.53
C PHE A 178 -4.85 -6.75 6.16
N ARG A 179 -6.15 -6.95 6.37
CA ARG A 179 -7.20 -5.92 6.34
C ARG A 179 -8.18 -6.18 7.47
N ALA A 180 -8.46 -5.16 8.26
CA ALA A 180 -9.38 -5.20 9.36
C ALA A 180 -10.79 -5.14 8.79
N PRO A 181 -11.71 -5.92 9.36
CA PRO A 181 -13.13 -5.78 9.11
C PRO A 181 -13.57 -4.31 9.25
N SER A 182 -14.41 -3.84 8.31
CA SER A 182 -14.92 -2.46 8.25
C SER A 182 -13.85 -1.35 8.27
N PHE A 183 -12.58 -1.67 7.98
CA PHE A 183 -11.45 -0.73 8.11
C PHE A 183 -11.26 -0.22 9.55
N SER A 184 -11.77 -0.94 10.55
CA SER A 184 -11.77 -0.51 11.95
C SER A 184 -10.54 -1.06 12.67
N THR A 185 -9.59 -0.18 12.95
CA THR A 185 -8.31 -0.47 13.61
C THR A 185 -8.03 0.50 14.75
N ASN A 186 -7.12 0.11 15.64
CA ASN A 186 -6.53 0.98 16.65
C ASN A 186 -5.00 0.81 16.67
N GLU A 187 -4.31 1.54 17.56
CA GLU A 187 -2.85 1.45 17.72
C GLU A 187 -2.38 0.02 18.00
N GLU A 188 -3.13 -0.72 18.81
CA GLU A 188 -2.80 -2.10 19.16
C GLU A 188 -2.89 -3.03 17.94
N THR A 189 -3.78 -2.77 16.99
CA THR A 189 -3.83 -3.53 15.73
C THR A 189 -2.50 -3.49 15.00
N PHE A 190 -1.88 -2.32 14.87
CA PHE A 190 -0.58 -2.20 14.18
C PHE A 190 0.54 -2.92 14.93
N ARG A 191 0.58 -2.78 16.26
CA ARG A 191 1.56 -3.49 17.09
C ARG A 191 1.42 -5.01 16.95
N VAL A 192 0.19 -5.51 16.88
CA VAL A 192 -0.08 -6.94 16.67
C VAL A 192 0.41 -7.39 15.29
N LEU A 193 0.09 -6.64 14.24
CA LEU A 193 0.51 -6.98 12.88
C LEU A 193 2.04 -7.00 12.74
N GLU A 194 2.73 -6.03 13.33
CA GLU A 194 4.19 -5.98 13.41
C GLU A 194 4.74 -7.20 14.17
N SER A 195 4.19 -7.54 15.35
CA SER A 195 4.65 -8.68 16.15
C SER A 195 4.44 -10.05 15.49
N LEU A 196 3.57 -10.12 14.49
CA LEU A 196 3.29 -11.32 13.72
C LEU A 196 4.00 -11.31 12.37
N ASP A 197 4.89 -10.35 12.10
CA ASP A 197 5.61 -10.22 10.82
C ASP A 197 4.63 -10.16 9.62
N TYR A 198 3.59 -9.33 9.70
CA TYR A 198 2.85 -8.94 8.50
C TYR A 198 3.67 -7.93 7.70
N LEU A 199 3.66 -8.09 6.38
CA LEU A 199 4.36 -7.20 5.46
C LEU A 199 3.62 -5.87 5.32
N TYR A 200 2.28 -5.90 5.34
CA TYR A 200 1.46 -4.70 5.23
C TYR A 200 0.10 -4.79 5.93
N ASP A 201 -0.43 -3.60 6.27
CA ASP A 201 -1.82 -3.39 6.64
C ASP A 201 -2.57 -2.65 5.52
N SER A 202 -3.78 -3.10 5.24
CA SER A 202 -4.73 -2.43 4.36
C SER A 202 -6.06 -2.27 5.08
N SER A 203 -6.00 -1.69 6.28
CA SER A 203 -7.17 -1.31 7.08
C SER A 203 -7.27 0.17 7.39
N SER A 204 -6.13 0.86 7.49
CA SER A 204 -6.08 2.25 7.91
C SER A 204 -6.83 3.18 6.97
N LEU A 205 -7.58 4.12 7.53
CA LEU A 205 -7.95 5.35 6.84
C LEU A 205 -7.13 6.47 7.49
N ALA A 206 -5.85 6.55 7.16
CA ALA A 206 -4.98 7.57 7.76
C ALA A 206 -5.27 8.98 7.19
N PRO A 207 -5.05 10.03 8.00
CA PRO A 207 -4.54 9.96 9.37
C PRO A 207 -5.67 10.03 10.43
N PRO A 208 -5.52 9.36 11.58
CA PRO A 208 -6.50 9.42 12.66
C PRO A 208 -6.62 10.83 13.28
N ARG A 209 -7.82 11.40 13.09
CA ARG A 209 -8.66 12.18 14.01
C ARG A 209 -7.98 12.92 15.18
N THR A 210 -7.87 14.23 15.04
CA THR A 210 -8.45 15.14 16.04
C THR A 210 -9.56 15.97 15.38
N PHE A 211 -10.24 16.87 16.11
CA PHE A 211 -11.26 17.79 15.52
C PHE A 211 -10.75 18.48 14.22
N SER A 212 -9.44 18.55 14.07
CA SER A 212 -8.56 19.08 13.01
C SER A 212 -8.76 18.68 11.54
N THR A 213 -9.61 17.71 11.17
CA THR A 213 -9.99 17.48 9.76
C THR A 213 -11.06 18.47 9.25
N LEU A 214 -11.48 19.40 10.11
CA LEU A 214 -12.74 20.15 10.07
C LEU A 214 -13.03 21.08 8.86
N LEU A 215 -12.12 21.37 7.94
CA LEU A 215 -12.41 22.32 6.84
C LEU A 215 -11.92 21.90 5.43
N ARG A 216 -11.65 20.61 5.18
CA ARG A 216 -11.38 20.12 3.81
C ARG A 216 -12.44 19.13 3.30
N PRO A 217 -13.03 19.35 2.11
CA PRO A 217 -13.95 18.41 1.46
C PRO A 217 -13.28 17.17 0.81
N SER A 218 -11.95 17.02 0.89
CA SER A 218 -11.19 16.06 0.05
C SER A 218 -10.49 14.92 0.78
N LEU A 219 -10.70 14.74 2.09
CA LEU A 219 -10.01 13.72 2.91
C LEU A 219 -10.94 12.61 3.44
N SER A 220 -12.08 12.39 2.77
CA SER A 220 -12.96 11.23 3.02
C SER A 220 -12.43 9.93 2.40
N GLN A 221 -11.13 9.85 2.15
CA GLN A 221 -10.47 8.81 1.37
C GLN A 221 -9.33 8.31 2.22
N GLY A 222 -9.49 7.13 2.80
CA GLY A 222 -8.47 6.60 3.67
C GLY A 222 -7.25 6.12 2.92
N LEU A 223 -6.11 6.52 3.48
CA LEU A 223 -4.78 6.04 3.15
C LEU A 223 -4.53 4.72 3.88
N LEU A 224 -4.23 3.67 3.11
CA LEU A 224 -3.88 2.34 3.59
C LEU A 224 -2.39 2.15 3.44
N TYR A 225 -1.74 1.74 4.51
CA TYR A 225 -0.29 1.82 4.62
C TYR A 225 0.30 0.52 5.18
N PRO A 226 1.36 -0.06 4.58
CA PRO A 226 2.28 -0.93 5.29
C PRO A 226 3.05 -0.13 6.35
N TYR A 227 2.58 -0.10 7.61
CA TYR A 227 3.25 0.60 8.70
C TYR A 227 4.72 0.15 8.87
N HIS A 228 5.64 1.11 8.83
CA HIS A 228 6.97 1.00 9.42
C HIS A 228 7.19 2.28 10.28
N PRO A 229 7.78 2.19 11.48
CA PRO A 229 7.64 3.19 12.56
C PRO A 229 8.42 4.52 12.39
N SER A 230 8.66 4.99 11.17
CA SER A 230 9.50 6.17 10.87
C SER A 230 8.81 7.34 10.18
N GLY A 231 7.49 7.32 10.00
CA GLY A 231 6.72 8.48 9.50
C GLY A 231 6.87 8.70 8.00
N PHE A 232 5.99 8.06 7.24
CA PHE A 232 5.97 8.07 5.79
C PHE A 232 4.78 8.88 5.26
N ASP A 233 4.98 9.72 4.23
CA ASP A 233 3.95 9.97 3.22
C ASP A 233 4.49 9.61 1.86
N ILE A 234 3.84 8.64 1.24
CA ILE A 234 4.20 8.08 -0.03
C ILE A 234 2.89 7.77 -0.69
N LEU A 235 2.62 8.41 -1.82
CA LEU A 235 1.59 8.01 -2.79
C LEU A 235 0.15 8.21 -2.28
N GLU A 236 -0.68 8.92 -3.04
CA GLU A 236 -2.10 9.04 -2.73
C GLU A 236 -2.77 7.66 -2.91
N PHE A 237 -2.77 6.83 -1.86
CA PHE A 237 -3.55 5.60 -1.81
C PHE A 237 -5.00 5.98 -1.61
N THR A 238 -5.80 5.92 -2.68
CA THR A 238 -7.25 5.85 -2.52
C THR A 238 -7.61 4.38 -2.57
N ASP A 239 -8.28 3.82 -1.57
CA ASP A 239 -8.95 2.50 -1.69
C ASP A 239 -10.48 2.66 -1.70
N TYR A 240 -11.01 3.83 -1.38
CA TYR A 240 -12.44 3.98 -1.09
C TYR A 240 -13.34 4.15 -2.32
N VAL A 241 -13.08 3.41 -3.40
CA VAL A 241 -13.96 3.44 -4.58
C VAL A 241 -14.08 2.07 -5.25
N ASP A 242 -15.31 1.55 -5.25
CA ASP A 242 -15.70 0.44 -6.11
C ASP A 242 -16.06 0.99 -7.51
N PRO A 243 -15.24 0.73 -8.55
CA PRO A 243 -15.47 1.27 -9.90
C PRO A 243 -16.75 0.70 -10.53
N THR A 244 -17.20 -0.47 -10.08
CA THR A 244 -18.45 -1.09 -10.56
C THR A 244 -19.67 -0.36 -10.03
N ARG A 245 -19.55 0.39 -8.93
CA ARG A 245 -20.64 1.18 -8.33
C ARG A 245 -20.53 2.67 -8.63
N ARG A 246 -19.31 3.20 -8.70
CA ARG A 246 -19.05 4.65 -8.83
C ARG A 246 -18.05 4.94 -9.95
N TYR A 247 -18.29 4.42 -11.14
CA TYR A 247 -17.39 4.50 -12.29
C TYR A 247 -16.80 5.90 -12.55
N ALA A 248 -17.63 6.93 -12.72
CA ALA A 248 -17.15 8.28 -13.03
C ALA A 248 -16.22 8.82 -11.92
N LYS A 249 -16.54 8.54 -10.65
CA LYS A 249 -15.68 8.89 -9.52
C LYS A 249 -14.38 8.08 -9.57
N ALA A 250 -14.45 6.77 -9.81
CA ALA A 250 -13.26 5.93 -9.88
C ALA A 250 -12.29 6.37 -10.99
N VAL A 251 -12.79 6.67 -12.19
CA VAL A 251 -11.98 7.20 -13.30
C VAL A 251 -11.35 8.54 -12.94
N SER A 252 -12.13 9.48 -12.37
CA SER A 252 -11.61 10.78 -11.96
C SER A 252 -10.52 10.67 -10.89
N LEU A 253 -10.69 9.77 -9.91
CA LEU A 253 -9.70 9.53 -8.87
C LEU A 253 -8.46 8.85 -9.42
N PHE A 254 -8.64 7.79 -10.21
CA PHE A 254 -7.57 7.07 -10.87
C PHE A 254 -6.69 8.05 -11.65
N LYS A 255 -7.28 8.88 -12.51
CA LYS A 255 -6.54 9.90 -13.27
C LYS A 255 -5.78 10.89 -12.39
N ARG A 256 -6.41 11.40 -11.33
CA ARG A 256 -5.74 12.29 -10.38
C ARG A 256 -4.52 11.62 -9.75
N VAL A 257 -4.66 10.37 -9.31
CA VAL A 257 -3.61 9.59 -8.66
C VAL A 257 -2.48 9.28 -9.66
N THR A 258 -2.80 8.86 -10.89
CA THR A 258 -1.79 8.56 -11.91
C THR A 258 -1.02 9.80 -12.34
N ASP A 259 -1.68 10.95 -12.50
CA ASP A 259 -1.03 12.23 -12.86
C ASP A 259 -0.02 12.69 -11.80
N GLN A 260 -0.13 12.17 -10.58
CA GLN A 260 0.75 12.46 -9.45
C GLN A 260 1.77 11.36 -9.17
N ASN A 261 1.91 10.38 -10.08
CA ASN A 261 2.73 9.19 -9.89
C ASN A 261 2.31 8.33 -8.67
N GLY A 262 1.04 8.39 -8.27
CA GLY A 262 0.46 7.76 -7.08
C GLY A 262 0.20 6.26 -7.20
N VAL A 263 -0.42 5.69 -6.15
CA VAL A 263 -0.88 4.28 -6.13
C VAL A 263 -2.40 4.27 -6.02
N PHE A 264 -3.07 3.75 -7.04
CA PHE A 264 -4.52 3.64 -7.02
C PHE A 264 -4.95 2.24 -6.60
N VAL A 265 -5.57 2.13 -5.42
CA VAL A 265 -6.18 0.89 -4.95
C VAL A 265 -7.68 0.97 -5.22
N TYR A 266 -8.29 -0.12 -5.66
CA TYR A 266 -9.74 -0.15 -5.74
C TYR A 266 -10.22 -1.51 -5.31
N HIS A 267 -11.22 -1.49 -4.43
CA HIS A 267 -11.81 -2.71 -3.94
C HIS A 267 -13.15 -2.99 -4.56
N THR A 268 -13.43 -4.27 -4.69
CA THR A 268 -14.73 -4.82 -5.03
C THR A 268 -15.12 -5.83 -3.95
N PHE A 269 -16.36 -6.29 -3.96
CA PHE A 269 -16.85 -7.31 -3.03
C PHE A 269 -17.25 -8.54 -3.83
N ILE A 270 -16.77 -9.71 -3.42
CA ILE A 270 -17.11 -10.98 -4.07
C ILE A 270 -18.64 -11.18 -4.11
N GLY A 271 -19.13 -11.88 -5.13
CA GLY A 271 -20.55 -12.05 -5.44
C GLY A 271 -21.22 -10.82 -6.06
N ASN A 272 -20.94 -9.61 -5.58
CA ASN A 272 -21.44 -8.40 -6.24
C ASN A 272 -20.75 -8.15 -7.58
N VAL A 273 -19.42 -8.23 -7.60
CA VAL A 273 -18.63 -7.95 -8.82
C VAL A 273 -18.79 -9.03 -9.90
N ALA A 274 -19.14 -10.26 -9.53
CA ALA A 274 -19.28 -11.39 -10.45
C ALA A 274 -20.53 -11.30 -11.35
N LYS A 275 -21.46 -10.40 -11.04
CA LYS A 275 -22.67 -10.18 -11.85
C LYS A 275 -22.30 -9.61 -13.23
N PRO A 276 -22.95 -10.05 -14.34
CA PRO A 276 -22.60 -9.62 -15.69
C PRO A 276 -22.50 -8.10 -15.88
N GLU A 277 -23.45 -7.34 -15.33
CA GLU A 277 -23.46 -5.88 -15.44
C GLU A 277 -22.29 -5.23 -14.67
N ARG A 278 -21.89 -5.81 -13.54
CA ARG A 278 -20.75 -5.31 -12.74
C ARG A 278 -19.42 -5.67 -13.39
N LEU A 279 -19.31 -6.85 -14.00
CA LEU A 279 -18.17 -7.25 -14.82
C LEU A 279 -17.98 -6.31 -16.02
N GLN A 280 -19.06 -5.92 -16.69
CA GLN A 280 -18.98 -4.99 -17.82
C GLN A 280 -18.46 -3.61 -17.38
N MET A 281 -18.92 -3.13 -16.21
CA MET A 281 -18.42 -1.88 -15.63
C MET A 281 -16.96 -1.99 -15.20
N LEU A 282 -16.57 -3.11 -14.58
CA LEU A 282 -15.17 -3.40 -14.23
C LEU A 282 -14.30 -3.45 -15.49
N ASP A 283 -14.78 -4.07 -16.57
CA ASP A 283 -14.06 -4.17 -17.84
C ASP A 283 -13.81 -2.80 -18.45
N SER A 284 -14.84 -1.95 -18.46
CA SER A 284 -14.73 -0.57 -18.92
C SER A 284 -13.67 0.18 -18.12
N PHE A 285 -13.63 -0.02 -16.79
CA PHE A 285 -12.67 0.64 -15.91
C PHE A 285 -11.25 0.11 -16.13
N LEU A 286 -11.08 -1.21 -16.27
CA LEU A 286 -9.79 -1.83 -16.60
C LEU A 286 -9.28 -1.39 -17.98
N GLY A 287 -10.17 -1.08 -18.92
CA GLY A 287 -9.81 -0.45 -20.19
C GLY A 287 -9.15 0.92 -19.99
N VAL A 288 -9.61 1.72 -19.03
CA VAL A 288 -8.95 2.98 -18.65
C VAL A 288 -7.60 2.69 -18.02
N VAL A 289 -7.54 1.77 -17.05
CA VAL A 289 -6.28 1.40 -16.36
C VAL A 289 -5.19 0.96 -17.33
N LYS A 290 -5.52 0.09 -18.29
CA LYS A 290 -4.57 -0.44 -19.28
C LYS A 290 -4.05 0.58 -20.29
N ASN A 291 -4.77 1.69 -20.46
CA ASN A 291 -4.34 2.77 -21.34
C ASN A 291 -3.36 3.73 -20.64
N GLU A 292 -3.15 3.59 -19.33
CA GLU A 292 -2.15 4.35 -18.58
C GLU A 292 -0.85 3.57 -18.39
N ASN A 293 0.25 4.30 -18.23
CA ASN A 293 1.54 3.73 -17.86
C ASN A 293 1.60 3.40 -16.36
N THR A 294 0.75 2.47 -15.91
CA THR A 294 0.58 2.08 -14.51
C THR A 294 0.98 0.63 -14.27
N TRP A 295 1.68 0.39 -13.17
CA TRP A 295 2.09 -0.94 -12.74
C TRP A 295 0.91 -1.66 -12.08
N ASN A 296 0.36 -2.66 -12.79
CA ASN A 296 -0.69 -3.53 -12.24
C ASN A 296 -0.04 -4.62 -11.38
N CYS A 297 -0.17 -4.49 -10.06
CA CYS A 297 0.52 -5.33 -9.08
C CYS A 297 -0.38 -5.75 -7.92
N THR A 298 0.12 -6.67 -7.12
CA THR A 298 -0.42 -7.00 -5.78
C THR A 298 0.12 -6.03 -4.72
N MET A 299 -0.46 -6.04 -3.53
CA MET A 299 0.01 -5.19 -2.43
C MET A 299 1.35 -5.67 -1.89
N SER A 300 1.58 -6.98 -1.82
CA SER A 300 2.88 -7.55 -1.48
C SER A 300 3.98 -7.10 -2.45
N GLU A 301 3.79 -7.27 -3.76
CA GLU A 301 4.75 -6.80 -4.78
C GLU A 301 5.09 -5.32 -4.62
N LEU A 302 4.07 -4.46 -4.45
CA LEU A 302 4.29 -3.03 -4.22
C LEU A 302 5.05 -2.77 -2.91
N THR A 303 4.71 -3.47 -1.84
CA THR A 303 5.32 -3.26 -0.53
C THR A 303 6.79 -3.69 -0.53
N GLU A 304 7.10 -4.86 -1.10
CA GLU A 304 8.48 -5.34 -1.24
C GLU A 304 9.32 -4.38 -2.08
N TRP A 305 8.79 -3.96 -3.24
CA TRP A 305 9.41 -2.94 -4.08
C TRP A 305 9.70 -1.69 -3.27
N TRP A 306 8.69 -1.21 -2.54
CA TRP A 306 8.80 0.04 -1.82
C TRP A 306 9.86 -0.03 -0.71
N GLN A 307 9.89 -1.13 0.05
CA GLN A 307 10.88 -1.34 1.10
C GLN A 307 12.31 -1.39 0.54
N GLY A 308 12.53 -2.01 -0.62
CA GLY A 308 13.81 -1.92 -1.32
C GLY A 308 14.13 -0.51 -1.79
N ARG A 309 13.15 0.16 -2.42
CA ARG A 309 13.33 1.44 -3.11
C ARG A 309 13.63 2.58 -2.14
N GLU A 310 13.03 2.55 -0.95
CA GLU A 310 13.28 3.50 0.13
C GLU A 310 14.73 3.46 0.61
N LYS A 311 15.27 2.25 0.78
CA LYS A 311 16.62 2.05 1.35
C LYS A 311 17.73 2.08 0.29
N LEU A 312 17.38 2.12 -1.00
CA LEU A 312 18.31 2.23 -2.13
C LEU A 312 19.23 3.44 -1.98
N ARG A 313 20.53 3.17 -1.89
CA ARG A 313 21.58 4.19 -1.94
C ARG A 313 22.24 4.19 -3.31
N VAL A 314 22.59 5.39 -3.77
CA VAL A 314 23.22 5.59 -5.07
C VAL A 314 24.32 6.61 -4.91
N GLU A 315 25.51 6.21 -5.31
CA GLU A 315 26.70 7.05 -5.32
C GLU A 315 27.19 7.19 -6.75
N THR A 316 27.69 8.38 -7.10
CA THR A 316 28.16 8.67 -8.45
C THR A 316 29.51 9.33 -8.38
N GLU A 317 30.48 8.82 -9.12
CA GLU A 317 31.83 9.37 -9.20
C GLU A 317 32.36 9.36 -10.64
N LYS A 318 33.36 10.21 -10.87
CA LYS A 318 34.09 10.24 -12.14
C LYS A 318 35.44 9.57 -11.94
N ASP A 319 35.69 8.53 -12.74
CA ASP A 319 36.94 7.78 -12.77
C ASP A 319 37.55 7.88 -14.18
N GLY A 320 38.45 8.84 -14.38
CA GLY A 320 39.02 9.14 -15.69
C GLY A 320 37.94 9.51 -16.73
N GLN A 321 37.75 8.65 -17.73
CA GLN A 321 36.73 8.79 -18.77
C GLN A 321 35.42 8.04 -18.47
N VAL A 322 35.34 7.35 -17.33
CA VAL A 322 34.19 6.55 -16.92
C VAL A 322 33.38 7.27 -15.84
N PHE A 323 32.06 7.32 -16.00
CA PHE A 323 31.13 7.75 -14.98
C PHE A 323 30.61 6.53 -14.24
N ARG A 324 31.10 6.35 -13.01
CA ARG A 324 30.79 5.20 -12.18
C ARG A 324 29.58 5.52 -11.31
N ILE A 325 28.63 4.60 -11.30
CA ILE A 325 27.39 4.68 -10.54
C ILE A 325 27.32 3.42 -9.68
N THR A 326 27.50 3.57 -8.37
CA THR A 326 27.45 2.47 -7.42
C THR A 326 26.08 2.47 -6.76
N MET A 327 25.42 1.32 -6.74
CA MET A 327 24.09 1.15 -6.15
C MET A 327 24.12 0.12 -5.03
N GLU A 328 23.39 0.40 -3.97
CA GLU A 328 23.30 -0.47 -2.81
C GLU A 328 21.85 -0.66 -2.40
N ASN A 329 21.41 -1.92 -2.37
CA ASN A 329 20.16 -2.34 -1.76
C ASN A 329 20.46 -3.14 -0.47
N ARG A 330 20.11 -2.57 0.69
CA ARG A 330 20.29 -3.21 2.02
C ARG A 330 18.99 -3.82 2.54
N THR A 331 18.16 -4.35 1.66
CA THR A 331 16.94 -5.06 2.08
C THR A 331 16.93 -6.44 1.44
N PRO A 332 16.22 -7.41 2.02
CA PRO A 332 16.02 -8.70 1.38
C PRO A 332 15.17 -8.63 0.10
N PHE A 333 14.52 -7.48 -0.17
CA PHE A 333 13.60 -7.32 -1.29
C PHE A 333 14.33 -6.84 -2.54
N PRO A 334 14.25 -7.59 -3.67
CA PRO A 334 14.91 -7.19 -4.90
C PRO A 334 14.25 -5.94 -5.52
N LEU A 335 15.03 -5.22 -6.33
CA LEU A 335 14.54 -4.13 -7.17
C LEU A 335 14.72 -4.51 -8.64
N PRO A 336 13.76 -5.23 -9.24
CA PRO A 336 13.85 -5.63 -10.63
C PRO A 336 13.58 -4.47 -11.58
N GLU A 337 14.41 -4.37 -12.62
CA GLU A 337 14.16 -3.55 -13.81
C GLU A 337 13.72 -2.10 -13.55
N PHE A 338 14.32 -1.39 -12.59
CA PHE A 338 14.11 0.06 -12.48
C PHE A 338 14.94 0.80 -13.53
N GLY A 339 14.38 1.87 -14.07
CA GLY A 339 15.09 2.74 -14.99
C GLY A 339 16.00 3.74 -14.30
N LEU A 340 17.24 3.80 -14.75
CA LEU A 340 18.18 4.87 -14.50
C LEU A 340 18.27 5.77 -15.74
N LYS A 341 18.01 7.06 -15.54
CA LYS A 341 18.16 8.09 -16.55
C LYS A 341 19.39 8.94 -16.27
N LEU A 342 20.23 9.12 -17.28
CA LEU A 342 21.36 10.05 -17.24
C LEU A 342 20.88 11.44 -17.67
N ASN A 343 20.78 12.36 -16.72
CA ASN A 343 20.34 13.74 -16.93
C ASN A 343 21.46 14.62 -17.49
N MET A 344 22.68 14.44 -16.99
CA MET A 344 23.87 15.16 -17.42
C MET A 344 25.10 14.26 -17.37
N THR A 345 26.01 14.45 -18.32
CA THR A 345 27.31 13.76 -18.35
C THR A 345 28.39 14.65 -17.72
N PRO A 346 29.18 14.16 -16.76
CA PRO A 346 30.34 14.91 -16.28
C PRO A 346 31.33 15.21 -17.42
N LEU A 347 31.98 16.38 -17.38
CA LEU A 347 32.91 16.79 -18.44
C LEU A 347 34.05 15.78 -18.64
N GLY A 348 34.33 15.41 -19.89
CA GLY A 348 35.41 14.48 -20.24
C GLY A 348 35.11 13.00 -19.99
N VAL A 349 33.88 12.66 -19.62
CA VAL A 349 33.41 11.28 -19.54
C VAL A 349 32.86 10.85 -20.89
N THR A 350 33.28 9.66 -21.35
CA THR A 350 32.84 9.03 -22.61
C THR A 350 32.09 7.71 -22.37
N GLU A 351 32.14 7.16 -21.16
CA GLU A 351 31.57 5.86 -20.81
C GLU A 351 30.87 5.91 -19.45
N TYR A 352 29.93 4.99 -19.21
CA TYR A 352 29.32 4.78 -17.91
C TYR A 352 29.50 3.34 -17.46
N LYS A 353 29.52 3.14 -16.13
CA LYS A 353 29.56 1.84 -15.50
C LYS A 353 28.68 1.86 -14.26
N VAL A 354 27.64 1.02 -14.23
CA VAL A 354 26.77 0.81 -13.08
C VAL A 354 27.21 -0.46 -12.37
N MET A 355 27.39 -0.37 -11.06
CA MET A 355 27.89 -1.48 -10.24
C MET A 355 27.10 -1.62 -8.94
N ASP A 356 27.13 -2.80 -8.35
CA ASP A 356 26.72 -3.00 -6.95
C ASP A 356 27.88 -2.73 -5.98
N LEU A 357 27.65 -2.91 -4.68
CA LEU A 357 28.70 -2.76 -3.66
C LEU A 357 29.81 -3.82 -3.70
N ARG A 358 29.60 -4.93 -4.41
CA ARG A 358 30.58 -6.01 -4.55
C ARG A 358 31.38 -5.86 -5.83
N ASP A 359 31.35 -4.67 -6.44
CA ASP A 359 31.97 -4.34 -7.72
C ASP A 359 31.46 -5.19 -8.90
N ASN A 360 30.31 -5.85 -8.76
CA ASN A 360 29.69 -6.56 -9.89
C ASN A 360 29.14 -5.52 -10.88
N VAL A 361 29.44 -5.71 -12.16
CA VAL A 361 28.97 -4.80 -13.21
C VAL A 361 27.53 -5.13 -13.55
N LEU A 362 26.62 -4.21 -13.25
CA LEU A 362 25.19 -4.35 -13.55
C LEU A 362 24.86 -3.86 -14.96
N ALA A 363 25.53 -2.78 -15.41
CA ALA A 363 25.41 -2.25 -16.77
C ALA A 363 26.65 -1.43 -17.14
N GLN A 364 27.02 -1.37 -18.42
CA GLN A 364 28.09 -0.50 -18.92
C GLN A 364 27.88 -0.13 -20.38
N GLY A 365 28.39 1.03 -20.80
CA GLY A 365 28.28 1.48 -22.19
C GLY A 365 28.86 2.86 -22.45
N LYS A 366 28.72 3.34 -23.69
CA LYS A 366 29.21 4.67 -24.12
C LYS A 366 28.19 5.78 -23.83
N LEU A 367 28.70 7.00 -23.68
CA LEU A 367 27.92 8.23 -23.56
C LEU A 367 27.93 9.06 -24.86
N PRO A 368 26.85 9.82 -25.14
CA PRO A 368 25.61 9.87 -24.39
C PRO A 368 24.80 8.56 -24.55
N ALA A 369 24.25 8.04 -23.44
CA ALA A 369 23.31 6.93 -23.52
C ALA A 369 22.05 7.46 -24.21
N GLN A 370 21.67 6.87 -25.35
CA GLN A 370 20.50 7.31 -26.11
C GLN A 370 19.18 6.98 -25.39
N LYS A 371 19.21 6.19 -24.32
CA LYS A 371 18.03 5.67 -23.62
C LYS A 371 18.26 5.55 -22.10
N LYS A 372 17.15 5.46 -21.37
CA LYS A 372 17.08 5.00 -19.97
C LYS A 372 17.68 3.58 -19.88
N ILE A 373 18.48 3.33 -18.85
CA ILE A 373 19.15 2.06 -18.60
C ILE A 373 18.33 1.30 -17.55
N PHE A 374 17.88 0.09 -17.86
CA PHE A 374 17.15 -0.74 -16.90
C PHE A 374 18.12 -1.63 -16.14
N ILE A 375 17.99 -1.63 -14.81
CA ILE A 375 18.88 -2.33 -13.89
C ILE A 375 18.04 -3.17 -12.95
N SER A 376 18.51 -4.37 -12.65
CA SER A 376 17.96 -5.21 -11.58
C SER A 376 18.98 -5.31 -10.46
N LEU A 377 18.57 -4.97 -9.24
CA LEU A 377 19.37 -5.17 -8.04
C LEU A 377 18.83 -6.36 -7.24
N PRO A 378 19.66 -7.35 -6.91
CA PRO A 378 19.22 -8.42 -6.02
C PRO A 378 18.94 -7.87 -4.62
N GLY A 379 18.09 -8.58 -3.88
CA GLY A 379 17.96 -8.36 -2.44
C GLY A 379 19.21 -8.85 -1.70
N ASN A 380 19.45 -8.29 -0.52
CA ASN A 380 20.46 -8.72 0.43
C ASN A 380 19.80 -9.50 1.59
N PRO A 381 19.81 -10.84 1.57
CA PRO A 381 19.17 -11.64 2.62
C PRO A 381 19.85 -11.54 4.00
N GLU A 382 21.06 -10.97 4.07
CA GLU A 382 21.82 -10.81 5.32
C GLU A 382 21.53 -9.47 6.04
N SER A 383 20.59 -8.66 5.51
CA SER A 383 20.35 -7.27 5.95
C SER A 383 19.31 -7.07 7.04
#